data_AF-A0A1J4VXE9-F1
#
_entry.id   AF-A0A1J4VXE9-F1
#
_cell.length_a   1.000
_cell.length_b   1.000
_cell.length_c   1.000
_cell.angle_alpha   90.00
_cell.angle_beta   90.00
_cell.angle_gamma   90.00
#
_symmetry.space_group_name_H-M   'P 1'
#
loop_
_entity.id
_entity.type
_entity.pdbx_description
1 polymer ?
#
loop_
_entity_poly.entity_id
_entity_poly.type
_entity_poly.pdbx_seq_one_letter_code
_entity_poly.pdbx_strand_id
1 'polypeptide(L)'
;MKERGHILEILKNAKVALEQNDSYELKKLSNMTIHTASISKDVDSISVAVTIYALSKIIEKDQYKNKKEWPDFIKNAKIFLEKAIANLEKDDVELFRRELTKIRNQVNSLSGDIKTFFEEVFRKAMLNKAKMMYEHGISAEETASVLGISQWELIDYFGKAGSVTKYDKTTEIETRVKYARKIFS
;
A
#
# COMPACT_ATOMS: atom_id res chain seq x y z
N MET A 1 -8.21 3.05 15.20
CA MET A 1 -6.78 3.07 14.81
C MET A 1 -5.94 2.64 16.01
N LYS A 2 -5.00 1.70 15.85
CA LYS A 2 -4.23 1.15 16.99
C LYS A 2 -2.92 1.92 17.21
N GLU A 3 -2.26 2.34 16.13
CA GLU A 3 -0.92 2.96 16.16
C GLU A 3 -0.96 4.45 15.81
N ARG A 4 -1.93 5.19 16.37
CA ARG A 4 -2.22 6.57 15.96
C ARG A 4 -1.01 7.51 16.09
N GLY A 5 -0.29 7.45 17.21
CA GLY A 5 0.88 8.30 17.45
C GLY A 5 1.99 8.05 16.42
N HIS A 6 2.27 6.78 16.13
CA HIS A 6 3.26 6.39 15.13
C HIS A 6 2.81 6.77 13.71
N ILE A 7 1.54 6.57 13.34
CA ILE A 7 1.01 7.00 12.04
C ILE A 7 1.15 8.52 11.89
N LEU A 8 0.84 9.28 12.92
CA LEU A 8 0.94 10.74 12.89
C LEU A 8 2.39 11.20 12.66
N GLU A 9 3.36 10.57 13.32
CA GLU A 9 4.78 10.83 13.12
C GLU A 9 5.22 10.50 11.68
N ILE A 10 4.84 9.32 11.17
CA ILE A 10 5.11 8.90 9.79
C ILE A 10 4.54 9.91 8.79
N LEU A 11 3.31 10.38 8.97
CA LEU A 11 2.68 11.34 8.06
C LEU A 11 3.37 12.71 8.10
N LYS A 12 3.79 13.18 9.27
CA LYS A 12 4.56 14.43 9.42
C LYS A 12 5.90 14.33 8.69
N ASN A 13 6.62 13.23 8.88
CA ASN A 13 7.89 12.99 8.18
C ASN A 13 7.68 12.84 6.66
N ALA A 14 6.60 12.17 6.24
CA ALA A 14 6.25 12.03 4.83
C ALA A 14 5.90 13.37 4.18
N LYS A 15 5.24 14.29 4.91
CA LYS A 15 4.99 15.65 4.43
C LYS A 15 6.30 16.38 4.13
N VAL A 16 7.24 16.34 5.07
CA VAL A 16 8.57 16.96 4.91
C VAL A 16 9.32 16.35 3.72
N ALA A 17 9.36 15.02 3.61
CA ALA A 17 10.01 14.34 2.49
C ALA A 17 9.35 14.68 1.15
N LEU A 18 8.02 14.78 1.09
CA LEU A 18 7.29 15.19 -0.12
C LEU A 18 7.55 16.66 -0.49
N GLU A 19 7.77 17.54 0.49
CA GLU A 19 8.17 18.93 0.27
C GLU A 19 9.58 19.02 -0.32
N GLN A 20 10.49 18.18 0.14
CA GLN A 20 11.89 18.12 -0.30
C GLN A 20 12.11 17.28 -1.57
N ASN A 21 11.06 16.66 -2.12
CA ASN A 21 11.14 15.66 -3.19
C ASN A 21 12.07 14.47 -2.84
N ASP A 22 12.15 14.09 -1.56
CA ASP A 22 12.95 12.97 -1.10
C ASP A 22 12.20 11.64 -1.29
N SER A 23 12.37 11.06 -2.49
CA SER A 23 11.77 9.77 -2.83
C SER A 23 12.31 8.61 -1.99
N TYR A 24 13.54 8.73 -1.48
CA TYR A 24 14.18 7.68 -0.70
C TYR A 24 13.58 7.62 0.70
N GLU A 25 13.44 8.77 1.36
CA GLU A 25 12.85 8.83 2.71
C GLU A 25 11.38 8.39 2.68
N LEU A 26 10.60 8.78 1.67
CA LEU A 26 9.22 8.29 1.51
C LEU A 26 9.17 6.75 1.42
N LYS A 27 10.05 6.12 0.63
CA LYS A 27 10.11 4.65 0.55
C LYS A 27 10.43 4.02 1.90
N LYS A 28 11.41 4.59 2.61
CA LYS A 28 11.83 4.12 3.93
C LYS A 28 10.68 4.19 4.94
N LEU A 29 10.01 5.34 5.04
CA LEU A 29 8.84 5.55 5.90
C LEU A 29 7.71 4.56 5.58
N SER A 30 7.40 4.36 4.30
CA SER A 30 6.41 3.36 3.88
C SER A 30 6.79 1.96 4.36
N ASN A 31 8.02 1.51 4.08
CA ASN A 31 8.49 0.17 4.44
C ASN A 31 8.47 -0.07 5.96
N MET A 32 8.90 0.92 6.76
CA MET A 32 8.79 0.87 8.22
C MET A 32 7.34 0.70 8.67
N THR A 33 6.43 1.48 8.08
CA THR A 33 5.01 1.45 8.44
C THR A 33 4.39 0.09 8.19
N ILE A 34 4.71 -0.58 7.08
CA ILE A 34 4.15 -1.92 6.78
C ILE A 34 4.63 -2.98 7.74
N HIS A 35 5.90 -2.92 8.14
CA HIS A 35 6.44 -3.90 9.07
C HIS A 35 5.64 -3.87 10.39
N THR A 36 5.43 -2.67 10.93
CA THR A 36 4.63 -2.47 12.15
C THR A 36 3.15 -2.81 11.93
N ALA A 37 2.56 -2.34 10.82
CA ALA A 37 1.15 -2.53 10.52
C ALA A 37 0.75 -3.99 10.32
N SER A 38 1.65 -4.78 9.75
CA SER A 38 1.43 -6.21 9.51
C SER A 38 1.39 -7.01 10.81
N ILE A 39 2.16 -6.58 11.82
CA ILE A 39 2.15 -7.18 13.16
C ILE A 39 0.90 -6.77 13.92
N SER A 40 0.53 -5.49 13.89
CA SER A 40 -0.61 -4.94 14.64
C SER A 40 -1.98 -5.19 13.99
N LYS A 41 -1.97 -5.64 12.72
CA LYS A 41 -3.15 -5.72 11.83
C LYS A 41 -3.87 -4.36 11.73
N ASP A 42 -3.11 -3.26 11.73
CA ASP A 42 -3.67 -1.91 11.61
C ASP A 42 -3.85 -1.53 10.15
N VAL A 43 -5.07 -1.76 9.69
CA VAL A 43 -5.63 -1.39 8.39
C VAL A 43 -5.29 0.05 7.97
N ASP A 44 -5.36 1.01 8.90
CA ASP A 44 -5.11 2.42 8.60
C ASP A 44 -3.62 2.66 8.32
N SER A 45 -2.74 2.01 9.09
CA SER A 45 -1.30 2.06 8.84
C SER A 45 -0.94 1.52 7.45
N ILE A 46 -1.64 0.50 6.96
CA ILE A 46 -1.39 -0.05 5.63
C ILE A 46 -1.78 0.94 4.53
N SER A 47 -2.95 1.57 4.64
CA SER A 47 -3.39 2.62 3.72
C SER A 47 -2.38 3.77 3.64
N VAL A 48 -1.84 4.18 4.78
CA VAL A 48 -0.76 5.18 4.87
C VAL A 48 0.48 4.71 4.12
N ALA A 49 0.93 3.48 4.38
CA ALA A 49 2.12 2.96 3.76
C ALA A 49 1.99 2.83 2.23
N VAL A 50 0.83 2.39 1.73
CA VAL A 50 0.53 2.35 0.29
C VAL A 50 0.59 3.75 -0.32
N THR A 51 -0.06 4.72 0.31
CA THR A 51 -0.12 6.11 -0.17
C THR A 51 1.28 6.70 -0.24
N ILE A 52 2.08 6.56 0.82
CA ILE A 52 3.45 7.06 0.88
C ILE A 52 4.34 6.36 -0.16
N TYR A 53 4.20 5.05 -0.34
CA TYR A 53 4.97 4.31 -1.36
C TYR A 53 4.63 4.81 -2.77
N ALA A 54 3.35 4.97 -3.08
CA ALA A 54 2.91 5.45 -4.38
C ALA A 54 3.46 6.85 -4.66
N LEU A 55 3.37 7.77 -3.69
CA LEU A 55 3.96 9.11 -3.79
C LEU A 55 5.46 9.05 -4.03
N SER A 56 6.20 8.16 -3.35
CA SER A 56 7.64 7.98 -3.57
C SER A 56 7.98 7.58 -5.00
N LYS A 57 7.19 6.68 -5.60
CA LYS A 57 7.38 6.16 -6.96
C LYS A 57 6.96 7.15 -8.02
N ILE A 58 5.95 7.95 -7.71
CA ILE A 58 5.57 9.10 -8.49
C ILE A 58 6.78 10.04 -8.52
N ILE A 59 7.21 10.62 -7.39
CA ILE A 59 8.23 11.70 -7.39
C ILE A 59 9.62 11.28 -7.86
N GLU A 60 9.94 9.98 -7.78
CA GLU A 60 11.16 9.38 -8.36
C GLU A 60 11.20 9.49 -9.89
N LYS A 61 10.05 9.61 -10.56
CA LYS A 61 9.97 9.54 -12.03
C LYS A 61 10.04 10.91 -12.68
N ASP A 62 11.26 11.35 -12.98
CA ASP A 62 11.55 12.68 -13.55
C ASP A 62 10.81 13.02 -14.84
N GLN A 63 10.57 12.04 -15.72
CA GLN A 63 9.96 12.27 -17.05
C GLN A 63 8.56 12.92 -16.99
N TYR A 64 7.85 12.78 -15.87
CA TYR A 64 6.51 13.36 -15.69
C TYR A 64 6.53 14.74 -15.01
N LYS A 65 7.67 15.17 -14.45
CA LYS A 65 7.78 16.47 -13.75
C LYS A 65 7.47 17.68 -14.62
N ASN A 66 7.73 17.55 -15.93
CA ASN A 66 7.47 18.60 -16.93
C ASN A 66 6.04 18.57 -17.48
N LYS A 67 5.22 17.59 -17.12
CA LYS A 67 3.81 17.52 -17.56
C LYS A 67 2.99 18.54 -16.77
N LYS A 68 2.05 19.22 -17.44
CA LYS A 68 1.22 20.28 -16.84
C LYS A 68 0.46 19.83 -15.59
N GLU A 69 0.00 18.58 -15.57
CA GLU A 69 -0.82 18.02 -14.48
C GLU A 69 0.02 17.66 -13.23
N TRP A 70 1.34 17.54 -13.37
CA TRP A 70 2.23 17.06 -12.32
C TRP A 70 2.31 18.00 -11.10
N PRO A 71 2.56 19.32 -11.27
CA PRO A 71 2.60 20.24 -10.13
C PRO A 71 1.28 20.29 -9.37
N ASP A 72 0.15 20.24 -10.09
CA ASP A 72 -1.19 20.21 -9.48
C ASP A 72 -1.44 18.91 -8.72
N PHE A 73 -0.93 17.78 -9.23
CA PHE A 73 -0.93 16.52 -8.49
C PHE A 73 -0.21 16.63 -7.15
N ILE A 74 1.06 17.05 -7.17
CA ILE A 74 1.88 17.13 -5.97
C ILE A 74 1.33 18.15 -4.97
N LYS A 75 0.85 19.31 -5.46
CA LYS A 75 0.25 20.34 -4.62
C LYS A 75 -0.97 19.83 -3.86
N ASN A 76 -1.91 19.20 -4.56
CA ASN A 76 -3.12 18.68 -3.93
C ASN A 76 -2.81 17.50 -3.00
N ALA A 77 -1.87 16.62 -3.37
CA ALA A 77 -1.40 15.55 -2.50
C ALA A 77 -0.86 16.10 -1.16
N LYS A 78 -0.08 17.19 -1.18
CA LYS A 78 0.39 17.89 0.03
C LYS A 78 -0.77 18.43 0.87
N ILE A 79 -1.75 19.07 0.24
CA ILE A 79 -2.94 19.62 0.92
C ILE A 79 -3.74 18.50 1.61
N PHE A 80 -3.98 17.39 0.92
CA PHE A 80 -4.72 16.27 1.49
C PHE A 80 -3.93 15.58 2.60
N LEU A 81 -2.60 15.47 2.47
CA LEU A 81 -1.74 14.92 3.51
C LEU A 81 -1.76 15.79 4.79
N GLU A 82 -1.72 17.11 4.63
CA GLU A 82 -1.86 18.06 5.75
C GLU A 82 -3.22 17.96 6.43
N LYS A 83 -4.31 17.85 5.65
CA LYS A 83 -5.65 17.62 6.20
C LYS A 83 -5.74 16.28 6.92
N ALA A 84 -5.11 15.23 6.39
CA ALA A 84 -5.06 13.92 7.03
C ALA A 84 -4.36 14.00 8.40
N ILE A 85 -3.23 14.70 8.49
CA ILE A 85 -2.52 14.98 9.76
C ILE A 85 -3.44 15.71 10.73
N ALA A 86 -4.06 16.82 10.31
CA ALA A 86 -4.92 17.63 11.17
C ALA A 86 -6.16 16.89 11.68
N ASN A 87 -6.80 16.08 10.82
CA ASN A 87 -7.93 15.23 11.22
C ASN A 87 -7.47 14.16 12.20
N LEU A 88 -6.30 13.58 11.97
CA LEU A 88 -5.76 12.58 12.87
C LEU A 88 -5.35 13.18 14.21
N GLU A 89 -4.90 14.43 14.30
CA GLU A 89 -4.65 15.14 15.57
C GLU A 89 -5.94 15.38 16.36
N LYS A 90 -7.07 15.54 15.67
CA LYS A 90 -8.41 15.72 16.26
C LYS A 90 -9.16 14.41 16.56
N ASP A 91 -8.52 13.26 16.35
CA ASP A 91 -9.11 11.92 16.48
C ASP A 91 -10.25 11.62 15.48
N ASP A 92 -10.33 12.38 14.39
CA ASP A 92 -11.32 12.15 13.33
C ASP A 92 -10.77 11.16 12.30
N VAL A 93 -10.82 9.87 12.65
CA VAL A 93 -10.30 8.77 11.83
C VAL A 93 -11.03 8.65 10.49
N GLU A 94 -12.34 8.92 10.46
CA GLU A 94 -13.13 8.84 9.23
C GLU A 94 -12.75 9.95 8.25
N LEU A 95 -12.61 11.19 8.71
CA LEU A 95 -12.10 12.26 7.84
C LEU A 95 -10.66 11.99 7.41
N PHE A 96 -9.81 11.49 8.29
CA PHE A 96 -8.45 11.05 7.94
C PHE A 96 -8.46 10.04 6.76
N ARG A 97 -9.26 8.98 6.84
CA ARG A 97 -9.41 7.96 5.78
C ARG A 97 -9.89 8.58 4.46
N ARG A 98 -10.82 9.53 4.54
CA ARG A 98 -11.33 10.26 3.37
C ARG A 98 -10.24 11.10 2.72
N GLU A 99 -9.37 11.76 3.48
CA GLU A 99 -8.28 12.54 2.90
C GLU A 99 -7.24 11.65 2.18
N LEU A 100 -6.89 10.48 2.73
CA LEU A 100 -6.04 9.51 2.01
C LEU A 100 -6.70 9.02 0.71
N THR A 101 -8.00 8.77 0.75
CA THR A 101 -8.77 8.37 -0.44
C THR A 101 -8.77 9.46 -1.51
N LYS A 102 -8.80 10.75 -1.13
CA LYS A 102 -8.71 11.86 -2.08
C LYS A 102 -7.36 11.92 -2.80
N ILE A 103 -6.25 11.62 -2.12
CA ILE A 103 -4.93 11.54 -2.76
C ILE A 103 -4.96 10.51 -3.89
N ARG A 104 -5.51 9.32 -3.63
CA ARG A 104 -5.64 8.27 -4.65
C ARG A 104 -6.58 8.69 -5.78
N ASN A 105 -7.76 9.22 -5.45
CA ASN A 105 -8.78 9.55 -6.44
C ASN A 105 -8.38 10.72 -7.33
N GLN A 106 -7.39 11.52 -6.94
CA GLN A 106 -6.82 12.55 -7.79
C GLN A 106 -6.25 12.00 -9.10
N VAL A 107 -5.81 10.73 -9.11
CA VAL A 107 -5.34 10.08 -10.33
C VAL A 107 -6.43 10.07 -11.42
N ASN A 108 -7.71 10.01 -11.05
CA ASN A 108 -8.83 9.99 -11.99
C ASN A 108 -8.96 11.28 -12.81
N SER A 109 -8.44 12.41 -12.30
CA SER A 109 -8.45 13.70 -13.02
C SER A 109 -7.27 13.88 -13.97
N LEU A 110 -6.30 12.97 -13.96
CA LEU A 110 -5.18 12.98 -14.90
C LEU A 110 -5.62 12.44 -16.27
N SER A 111 -4.82 12.67 -17.29
CA SER A 111 -5.05 12.17 -18.65
C SER A 111 -3.78 11.56 -19.25
N GLY A 112 -3.93 10.79 -20.34
CA GLY A 112 -2.80 10.28 -21.13
C GLY A 112 -1.85 9.33 -20.37
N ASP A 113 -0.57 9.42 -20.72
CA ASP A 113 0.52 8.56 -20.25
C ASP A 113 0.80 8.72 -18.74
N ILE A 114 0.67 9.94 -18.21
CA ILE A 114 0.84 10.22 -16.78
C ILE A 114 -0.26 9.55 -15.94
N LYS A 115 -1.52 9.57 -16.40
CA LYS A 115 -2.62 8.87 -15.72
C LYS A 115 -2.33 7.38 -15.62
N THR A 116 -2.04 6.73 -16.76
CA THR A 116 -1.78 5.28 -16.80
C THR A 116 -0.65 4.90 -15.86
N PHE A 117 0.45 5.67 -15.85
CA PHE A 117 1.56 5.43 -14.94
C PHE A 117 1.14 5.54 -13.47
N PHE A 118 0.38 6.57 -13.10
CA PHE A 118 -0.02 6.79 -11.71
C PHE A 118 -1.00 5.72 -11.23
N GLU A 119 -1.99 5.36 -12.06
CA GLU A 119 -2.92 4.26 -11.79
C GLU A 119 -2.15 2.96 -11.55
N GLU A 120 -1.19 2.64 -12.42
CA GLU A 120 -0.35 1.47 -12.24
C GLU A 120 0.49 1.51 -10.96
N VAL A 121 1.05 2.67 -10.60
CA VAL A 121 1.87 2.83 -9.39
C VAL A 121 1.02 2.58 -8.15
N PHE A 122 -0.16 3.21 -8.04
CA PHE A 122 -1.06 2.97 -6.91
C PHE A 122 -1.54 1.52 -6.89
N ARG A 123 -1.93 0.97 -8.04
CA ARG A 123 -2.39 -0.42 -8.16
C ARG A 123 -1.32 -1.42 -7.72
N LYS A 124 -0.09 -1.28 -8.22
CA LYS A 124 1.05 -2.12 -7.81
C LYS A 124 1.38 -1.96 -6.33
N ALA A 125 1.30 -0.74 -5.79
CA ALA A 125 1.49 -0.50 -4.36
C ALA A 125 0.45 -1.27 -3.53
N MET A 126 -0.83 -1.15 -3.88
CA MET A 126 -1.93 -1.85 -3.21
C MET A 126 -1.76 -3.38 -3.27
N LEU A 127 -1.52 -3.95 -4.46
CA LEU A 127 -1.34 -5.40 -4.62
C LEU A 127 -0.16 -5.94 -3.82
N ASN A 128 0.97 -5.24 -3.84
CA ASN A 128 2.15 -5.64 -3.06
C ASN A 128 1.87 -5.65 -1.56
N LYS A 129 1.16 -4.64 -1.04
CA LYS A 129 0.86 -4.57 0.40
C LYS A 129 -0.28 -5.52 0.78
N ALA A 130 -1.22 -5.76 -0.11
CA ALA A 130 -2.26 -6.76 0.07
C ALA A 130 -1.70 -8.18 0.24
N LYS A 131 -0.67 -8.53 -0.55
CA LYS A 131 0.03 -9.82 -0.40
C LYS A 131 0.57 -9.97 1.02
N MET A 132 1.27 -8.95 1.51
CA MET A 132 1.80 -8.95 2.87
C MET A 132 0.69 -9.08 3.92
N MET A 133 -0.42 -8.33 3.79
CA MET A 133 -1.56 -8.45 4.72
C MET A 133 -2.12 -9.87 4.79
N TYR A 134 -2.29 -10.50 3.63
CA TYR A 134 -2.81 -11.86 3.54
C TYR A 134 -1.82 -12.88 4.13
N GLU A 135 -0.51 -12.73 3.88
CA GLU A 135 0.54 -13.54 4.51
C GLU A 135 0.53 -13.44 6.05
N HIS A 136 0.09 -12.29 6.58
CA HIS A 136 -0.07 -12.05 8.03
C HIS A 136 -1.47 -12.41 8.57
N GLY A 137 -2.29 -13.09 7.76
CA GLY A 137 -3.56 -13.68 8.18
C GLY A 137 -4.71 -12.66 8.28
N ILE A 138 -4.67 -11.58 7.50
CA ILE A 138 -5.85 -10.75 7.23
C ILE A 138 -6.61 -11.35 6.05
N SER A 139 -7.94 -11.38 6.13
CA SER A 139 -8.76 -11.97 5.06
C SER A 139 -8.66 -11.16 3.76
N ALA A 140 -8.81 -11.83 2.61
CA ALA A 140 -8.79 -11.16 1.31
C ALA A 140 -9.92 -10.12 1.15
N GLU A 141 -11.07 -10.37 1.77
CA GLU A 141 -12.22 -9.45 1.76
C GLU A 141 -11.91 -8.16 2.53
N GLU A 142 -11.38 -8.29 3.75
CA GLU A 142 -11.00 -7.15 4.56
C GLU A 142 -9.86 -6.35 3.89
N THR A 143 -8.85 -7.03 3.35
CA THR A 143 -7.78 -6.41 2.56
C THR A 143 -8.33 -5.66 1.33
N ALA A 144 -9.26 -6.25 0.59
CA ALA A 144 -9.90 -5.63 -0.57
C ALA A 144 -10.67 -4.36 -0.19
N SER A 145 -11.49 -4.43 0.86
CA SER A 145 -12.28 -3.31 1.37
C SER A 145 -11.38 -2.13 1.77
N VAL A 146 -10.29 -2.42 2.47
CA VAL A 146 -9.35 -1.40 2.97
C VAL A 146 -8.58 -0.73 1.84
N LEU A 147 -8.08 -1.53 0.91
CA LEU A 147 -7.28 -1.02 -0.20
C LEU A 147 -8.14 -0.46 -1.33
N GLY A 148 -9.47 -0.65 -1.30
CA GLY A 148 -10.39 -0.24 -2.35
C GLY A 148 -10.07 -0.88 -3.70
N ILE A 149 -9.74 -2.17 -3.67
CA ILE A 149 -9.50 -3.02 -4.84
C ILE A 149 -10.44 -4.22 -4.80
N SER A 150 -10.70 -4.86 -5.93
CA SER A 150 -11.60 -6.00 -5.95
C SER A 150 -10.96 -7.24 -5.31
N GLN A 151 -11.76 -8.03 -4.60
CA GLN A 151 -11.31 -9.32 -4.06
C GLN A 151 -10.82 -10.26 -5.18
N TRP A 152 -11.45 -10.21 -6.36
CA TRP A 152 -11.03 -10.97 -7.53
C TRP A 152 -9.61 -10.62 -8.00
N GLU A 153 -9.29 -9.34 -8.02
CA GLU A 153 -7.96 -8.87 -8.39
C GLU A 153 -6.90 -9.33 -7.38
N LEU A 154 -7.24 -9.37 -6.09
CA LEU A 154 -6.37 -9.92 -5.07
C LEU A 154 -6.11 -11.41 -5.26
N ILE A 155 -7.16 -12.19 -5.50
CA ILE A 155 -7.05 -13.65 -5.69
C ILE A 155 -6.22 -13.95 -6.95
N ASP A 156 -6.46 -13.26 -8.05
CA ASP A 156 -5.68 -13.39 -9.28
C ASP A 156 -4.20 -13.05 -9.05
N TYR A 157 -3.93 -11.96 -8.32
CA TYR A 157 -2.57 -11.56 -7.99
C TYR A 157 -1.87 -12.57 -7.07
N PHE A 158 -2.53 -13.05 -6.02
CA PHE A 158 -1.96 -14.04 -5.10
C PHE A 158 -1.66 -15.37 -5.80
N GLY A 159 -2.55 -15.81 -6.69
CA GLY A 159 -2.34 -17.02 -7.50
C GLY A 159 -1.12 -16.90 -8.42
N LYS A 160 -0.91 -15.74 -9.05
CA LYS A 160 0.24 -15.48 -9.93
C LYS A 160 1.54 -15.23 -9.18
N ALA A 161 1.46 -14.65 -7.99
CA ALA A 161 2.64 -14.18 -7.26
C ALA A 161 3.46 -15.30 -6.60
N GLY A 162 2.97 -16.56 -6.60
CA GLY A 162 3.67 -17.77 -6.14
C GLY A 162 4.07 -17.77 -4.66
N SER A 163 3.75 -18.87 -3.95
CA SER A 163 4.00 -19.09 -2.51
C SER A 163 3.51 -17.94 -1.62
N VAL A 164 2.33 -18.13 -1.06
CA VAL A 164 1.74 -17.21 -0.07
C VAL A 164 2.15 -17.61 1.35
N THR A 165 2.79 -18.77 1.52
CA THR A 165 3.47 -19.14 2.76
C THR A 165 4.71 -20.00 2.49
N LYS A 166 5.70 -19.99 3.40
CA LYS A 166 6.80 -20.99 3.43
C LYS A 166 6.30 -22.45 3.52
N TYR A 167 5.00 -22.66 3.75
CA TYR A 167 4.33 -23.95 3.85
C TYR A 167 3.67 -24.41 2.54
N ASP A 168 3.65 -23.57 1.49
CA ASP A 168 3.09 -23.93 0.18
C ASP A 168 4.02 -24.80 -0.68
N LYS A 169 5.16 -25.25 -0.14
CA LYS A 169 5.94 -26.31 -0.77
C LYS A 169 5.19 -27.63 -0.60
N THR A 170 4.29 -27.92 -1.52
CA THR A 170 3.82 -29.29 -1.72
C THR A 170 5.03 -30.15 -2.02
N THR A 171 5.29 -31.15 -1.18
CA THR A 171 6.32 -32.15 -1.41
C THR A 171 6.04 -32.83 -2.74
N GLU A 172 7.09 -33.13 -3.52
CA GLU A 172 6.93 -33.84 -4.78
C GLU A 172 6.12 -35.12 -4.59
N ILE A 173 5.30 -35.45 -5.59
CA ILE A 173 4.36 -36.59 -5.57
C ILE A 173 5.08 -37.86 -5.12
N GLU A 174 6.31 -38.07 -5.59
CA GLU A 174 7.14 -39.22 -5.25
C GLU A 174 7.48 -39.30 -3.75
N THR A 175 7.77 -38.15 -3.13
CA THR A 175 8.01 -38.05 -1.68
C THR A 175 6.74 -38.34 -0.89
N ARG A 176 5.58 -37.88 -1.36
CA ARG A 176 4.27 -38.12 -0.72
C ARG A 176 3.88 -39.60 -0.76
N VAL A 177 4.09 -40.26 -1.91
CA VAL A 177 3.81 -41.70 -2.07
C VAL A 177 4.73 -42.52 -1.17
N LYS A 178 6.01 -42.16 -1.06
CA LYS A 178 6.97 -42.84 -0.17
C LYS A 178 6.58 -42.71 1.30
N TYR A 179 6.10 -41.54 1.72
CA TYR A 179 5.64 -41.30 3.09
C TYR A 179 4.36 -42.09 3.40
N ALA A 180 3.39 -42.09 2.48
CA ALA A 180 2.16 -42.87 2.63
C ALA A 180 2.45 -44.37 2.76
N ARG A 181 3.35 -44.90 1.92
CA ARG A 181 3.76 -46.32 2.02
C ARG A 181 4.35 -46.66 3.39
N LYS A 182 5.10 -45.76 4.02
CA LYS A 182 5.70 -45.95 5.34
C LYS A 182 4.69 -45.96 6.49
N ILE A 183 3.55 -45.27 6.32
CA ILE A 183 2.49 -45.21 7.34
C ILE A 183 1.60 -46.46 7.29
N PHE A 184 1.40 -47.02 6.10
CA PHE A 184 0.51 -48.17 5.86
C PHE A 184 1.27 -49.50 5.63
N SER A 185 2.56 -49.54 5.96
CA SER A 185 3.40 -50.74 6.03
C SER A 185 3.66 -51.12 7.47
#